data_AF-A0A497P417-F1
#
_entry.id   AF-A0A497P417-F1
#
_cell.length_a   1.000
_cell.length_b   1.000
_cell.length_c   1.000
_cell.angle_alpha   90.00
_cell.angle_beta   90.00
_cell.angle_gamma   90.00
#
_symmetry.space_group_name_H-M   'P 1'
#
loop_
_entity.id
_entity.type
_entity.pdbx_description
1 polymer ?
#
loop_
_entity_poly.entity_id
_entity_poly.type
_entity_poly.pdbx_seq_one_letter_code
_entity_poly.pdbx_strand_id
1 'polypeptide(L)' 'MKCKVCKRETESKYCELHEKAYRNIVKEYDVWKRASDVSWKEYLSEMVKNPYTGLWAKEVAEHLMKNGEK' A
#
# COMPACT_ATOMS: atom_id res chain seq x y z
N MET A 1 -15.88 -9.59 8.21
CA MET A 1 -14.59 -10.20 7.78
C MET A 1 -13.46 -9.40 8.38
N LYS A 2 -12.20 -9.89 8.38
CA LYS A 2 -11.11 -9.19 9.06
C LYS A 2 -10.14 -8.55 8.07
N CYS A 3 -9.78 -7.29 8.34
CA CYS A 3 -8.78 -6.55 7.57
C CYS A 3 -7.50 -7.39 7.46
N LYS A 4 -7.00 -7.61 6.23
CA LYS A 4 -5.82 -8.46 6.04
C LYS A 4 -4.59 -7.96 6.82
N VAL A 5 -4.48 -6.64 7.03
CA VAL A 5 -3.36 -5.96 7.71
C VAL A 5 -3.51 -5.95 9.24
N CYS A 6 -4.54 -5.27 9.79
CA CYS A 6 -4.68 -5.06 11.24
C CYS A 6 -5.76 -5.92 11.94
N LYS A 7 -6.43 -6.81 11.20
CA LYS A 7 -7.47 -7.72 11.71
C LYS A 7 -8.74 -7.07 12.30
N ARG A 8 -8.91 -5.74 12.21
CA ARG A 8 -10.17 -5.04 12.51
C ARG A 8 -11.31 -5.57 11.64
N GLU A 9 -12.53 -5.55 12.17
CA GLU A 9 -13.73 -5.91 11.40
C GLU A 9 -13.93 -4.96 10.22
N THR A 10 -14.36 -5.54 9.11
CA THR A 10 -14.62 -4.86 7.84
C THR A 10 -15.54 -5.71 6.99
N GLU A 11 -16.15 -5.08 5.99
CA GLU A 11 -16.96 -5.71 4.95
C GLU A 11 -16.16 -5.98 3.67
N SER A 12 -14.88 -5.59 3.64
CA SER A 12 -13.99 -5.74 2.48
C SER A 12 -12.61 -6.33 2.83
N LYS A 13 -11.69 -6.35 1.88
CA LYS A 13 -10.31 -6.85 2.06
C LYS A 13 -9.55 -6.10 3.17
N TYR A 14 -9.78 -4.80 3.29
CA TYR A 14 -9.12 -3.91 4.25
C TYR A 14 -10.16 -3.19 5.12
N CYS A 15 -9.78 -2.71 6.31
CA CYS A 15 -10.61 -1.75 7.03
C CYS A 15 -10.57 -0.39 6.31
N GLU A 16 -11.50 0.51 6.61
CA GLU A 16 -11.66 1.80 5.91
C GLU A 16 -10.34 2.57 5.74
N LEU A 17 -9.50 2.62 6.78
CA LEU A 17 -8.23 3.34 6.76
C LEU A 17 -7.20 2.67 5.85
N HIS A 18 -7.07 1.34 5.91
CA HIS A 18 -6.17 0.58 5.05
C HIS A 18 -6.67 0.53 3.60
N GLU A 19 -7.98 0.54 3.38
CA GLU A 19 -8.59 0.62 2.04
C GLU A 19 -8.27 1.97 1.38
N LYS A 20 -8.43 3.08 2.12
CA LYS A 20 -8.05 4.42 1.63
C LYS A 20 -6.56 4.50 1.32
N ALA A 21 -5.71 3.91 2.16
CA ALA A 21 -4.28 3.84 1.93
C ALA A 21 -3.93 3.02 0.68
N TYR A 22 -4.53 1.83 0.50
CA TYR A 22 -4.35 1.00 -0.69
C TYR A 22 -4.72 1.75 -1.97
N ARG A 23 -5.88 2.40 -2.00
CA ARG A 23 -6.33 3.19 -3.16
C ARG A 23 -5.36 4.30 -3.53
N ASN A 24 -4.83 5.00 -2.52
CA ASN A 24 -3.83 6.05 -2.74
C ASN A 24 -2.52 5.46 -3.28
N ILE A 25 -2.03 4.35 -2.75
CA ILE A 25 -0.81 3.67 -3.22
C ILE A 25 -0.96 3.28 -4.70
N VAL A 26 -2.06 2.62 -5.06
CA VAL A 26 -2.29 2.18 -6.45
C VAL A 26 -2.40 3.38 -7.39
N LYS A 27 -3.12 4.43 -6.98
CA LYS A 27 -3.30 5.65 -7.79
C LYS A 27 -1.98 6.40 -8.02
N GLU A 28 -1.16 6.57 -6.98
CA GLU A 28 0.09 7.33 -7.09
C GLU A 28 1.20 6.55 -7.81
N TYR A 29 1.10 5.22 -7.86
CA TYR A 29 2.06 4.40 -8.62
C TYR A 29 2.12 4.78 -10.10
N ASP A 30 1.00 5.11 -10.73
CA ASP A 30 1.00 5.51 -12.15
C ASP A 30 1.75 6.83 -12.38
N VAL A 31 1.80 7.71 -11.36
CA VAL A 31 2.60 8.94 -11.42
C VAL A 31 4.08 8.61 -11.32
N TRP A 32 4.46 7.77 -10.35
CA TRP A 32 5.83 7.32 -10.17
C TRP A 32 6.34 6.53 -11.38
N LYS A 33 5.55 5.60 -11.90
CA LYS A 33 5.89 4.79 -13.08
C LYS A 33 6.16 5.68 -14.30
N ARG A 34 5.35 6.71 -14.52
CA ARG A 34 5.57 7.65 -15.63
C ARG A 34 6.78 8.56 -15.42
N ALA A 35 7.07 8.95 -14.18
CA ALA A 35 8.15 9.88 -13.89
C ALA A 35 9.54 9.21 -13.84
N SER A 36 9.64 7.96 -13.40
CA SER A 36 10.92 7.29 -13.14
C SER A 36 11.01 5.84 -13.62
N ASP A 37 10.00 5.34 -14.33
CA ASP A 37 9.91 3.95 -14.82
C ASP A 37 10.03 2.86 -13.73
N VAL A 38 9.84 3.23 -12.47
CA VAL A 38 10.03 2.35 -11.31
C VAL A 38 9.10 1.12 -11.33
N SER A 39 9.62 -0.05 -10.95
CA SER A 39 8.78 -1.25 -10.80
C SER A 39 7.85 -1.13 -9.58
N TRP A 40 6.80 -1.96 -9.55
CA TRP A 40 5.86 -2.00 -8.41
C TRP A 40 6.59 -2.29 -7.09
N LYS A 41 7.53 -3.25 -7.11
CA LYS A 41 8.28 -3.66 -5.93
C LYS A 41 9.21 -2.55 -5.43
N GLU A 42 9.90 -1.86 -6.33
CA GLU A 42 10.76 -0.73 -5.97
C GLU A 42 9.95 0.43 -5.41
N TYR A 43 8.82 0.77 -6.03
CA TYR A 43 7.90 1.80 -5.52
C TYR A 43 7.47 1.51 -4.08
N LEU A 44 6.96 0.30 -3.81
CA LEU A 44 6.55 -0.09 -2.46
C LEU A 44 7.74 -0.07 -1.48
N SER A 45 8.92 -0.52 -1.93
CA SER A 45 10.13 -0.50 -1.10
C SER A 45 10.52 0.93 -0.70
N GLU A 46 10.43 1.90 -1.61
CA GLU A 46 10.74 3.29 -1.32
C GLU A 46 9.70 3.91 -0.38
N MET A 47 8.41 3.55 -0.53
CA MET A 47 7.36 3.97 0.41
C MET A 47 7.62 3.50 1.85
N VAL A 48 8.03 2.24 2.03
CA VAL A 48 8.31 1.66 3.36
C VAL A 48 9.52 2.33 4.02
N LYS A 49 10.60 2.57 3.25
CA LYS A 49 11.81 3.23 3.75
C LYS A 49 11.61 4.71 4.05
N ASN A 50 10.73 5.40 3.32
CA ASN A 50 10.54 6.84 3.46
C ASN A 50 9.93 7.20 4.84
N PRO A 51 10.63 7.98 5.70
CA PRO A 51 10.12 8.34 7.03
C PRO A 51 8.84 9.17 7.00
N TYR A 52 8.56 9.87 5.89
CA TYR A 52 7.37 10.71 5.72
C TYR A 52 6.14 9.95 5.23
N THR A 53 6.27 8.69 4.84
CA THR A 53 5.10 7.87 4.48
C THR A 53 4.26 7.60 5.71
N GLY A 54 2.97 7.94 5.65
CA GLY A 54 2.03 7.70 6.75
C GLY A 54 1.92 6.21 7.12
N LEU A 55 1.69 5.94 8.41
CA LEU A 55 1.69 4.59 8.98
C LEU A 55 0.79 3.60 8.20
N TRP A 56 -0.46 3.99 7.93
CA TRP A 56 -1.41 3.16 7.20
C TRP A 56 -0.91 2.77 5.80
N ALA A 57 -0.23 3.68 5.10
CA ALA A 57 0.33 3.40 3.78
C ALA A 57 1.56 2.49 3.87
N LYS A 58 2.42 2.66 4.90
CA LYS A 58 3.54 1.73 5.14
C LYS A 58 3.05 0.30 5.39
N GLU A 59 2.06 0.13 6.26
CA GLU A 59 1.53 -1.19 6.60
C GLU A 59 0.90 -1.89 5.38
N VAL A 60 0.16 -1.15 4.53
CA VAL A 60 -0.34 -1.70 3.26
C VAL A 60 0.80 -2.04 2.31
N ALA A 61 1.79 -1.16 2.16
CA ALA A 61 2.92 -1.42 1.26
C ALA A 61 3.70 -2.68 1.66
N GLU A 62 3.98 -2.85 2.96
CA GLU A 62 4.61 -4.06 3.49
C GLU A 62 3.75 -5.31 3.23
N HIS A 63 2.43 -5.22 3.42
CA HIS A 63 1.52 -6.33 3.13
C HIS A 63 1.53 -6.70 1.63
N LEU A 64 1.51 -5.72 0.73
CA LEU A 64 1.56 -5.95 -0.72
C LEU A 64 2.90 -6.57 -1.15
N MET A 65 4.02 -6.10 -0.59
CA MET A 65 5.35 -6.66 -0.87
C MET A 65 5.46 -8.12 -0.44
N LYS A 66 4.86 -8.51 0.69
CA LYS A 66 4.90 -9.89 1.19
C LYS A 66 4.03 -10.85 0.39
N ASN A 67 2.90 -10.37 -0.15
CA ASN A 67 1.91 -11.22 -0.80
C ASN A 67 1.96 -11.18 -2.34
N GLY A 68 2.81 -10.33 -2.93
CA GLY A 68 2.96 -10.21 -4.40
C GLY A 68 1.70 -9.70 -5.11
N GLU A 69 0.78 -9.08 -4.36
CA GLU A 69 -0.49 -8.57 -4.88
C GLU A 69 -0.25 -7.20 -5.56
N LYS A 70 -0.83 -7.01 -6.75
CA LYS A 70 -1.05 -5.71 -7.41
C LYS A 70 -2.54 -5.60 -7.71
#